data_AF-A0A7K0Y9M7-F1
#
_entry.id   AF-A0A7K0Y9M7-F1
#
_cell.length_a   1.000
_cell.length_b   1.000
_cell.length_c   1.000
_cell.angle_alpha   90.00
_cell.angle_beta   90.00
_cell.angle_gamma   90.00
#
_symmetry.space_group_name_H-M   'P 1'
#
loop_
_entity.id
_entity.type
_entity.pdbx_description
1 polymer ?
#
loop_
_entity_poly.entity_id
_entity_poly.type
_entity_poly.pdbx_seq_one_letter_code
_entity_poly.pdbx_strand_id
1 'polypeptide(L)'
;MTIESYGGNPDILATREEIHRVAFEIKLAAEQLAAFSSIESLLSDPLRLLQYRAATISVLSKLERLHSNCLVASEQYFSTEAQIHRRFEIHFVPALAAVATNVATTLGWNLDQRISATKKSTAATSTPNSITQLLDRLAQLSSKKQPTVGIDFFQTADQRTAIVYIPGTQTLGLGDGSNPLDLQSNILAMQGNGLAASERAVLEAMSQAGIAATDEVIFVGHSQGGMVAGNLAQHPAGYITAGLVTIGAPIAQLKLAKVPVMAIEHVNDPIPNASGRVNPLTKNWVTIQRTSLASESDAPMHSHSLKSYKNTTQEVDASKVKGIVNIKQQLLSQVLGAPVGKAMDFVISREF
;
A
#
# COMPACT_ATOMS: atom_id res chain seq x y z
N MET A 1 18.56 3.32 -7.10
CA MET A 1 17.67 4.47 -6.80
C MET A 1 17.13 4.27 -5.41
N THR A 2 16.93 5.34 -4.66
CA THR A 2 16.45 5.29 -3.27
C THR A 2 14.94 5.09 -3.23
N ILE A 3 14.43 4.31 -2.27
CA ILE A 3 12.99 4.31 -1.96
C ILE A 3 12.48 5.72 -1.59
N GLU A 4 11.30 6.07 -2.07
CA GLU A 4 10.49 7.20 -1.61
C GLU A 4 9.34 6.68 -0.73
N SER A 5 8.85 7.47 0.22
CA SER A 5 7.68 7.04 1.02
C SER A 5 6.88 8.22 1.56
N TYR A 6 5.60 7.98 1.80
CA TYR A 6 4.69 8.92 2.45
C TYR A 6 3.74 8.19 3.42
N GLY A 7 3.27 8.92 4.43
CA GLY A 7 2.40 8.38 5.48
C GLY A 7 3.16 7.65 6.59
N GLY A 8 2.43 7.10 7.57
CA GLY A 8 2.99 6.39 8.73
C GLY A 8 3.65 7.28 9.79
N ASN A 9 3.72 8.60 9.56
CA ASN A 9 4.32 9.56 10.48
C ASN A 9 3.26 10.51 11.05
N PRO A 10 2.92 10.43 12.36
CA PRO A 10 1.93 11.31 12.96
C PRO A 10 2.36 12.79 12.98
N ASP A 11 3.67 13.07 12.92
CA ASP A 11 4.22 14.43 12.93
C ASP A 11 4.08 15.13 11.58
N ILE A 12 3.90 14.36 10.48
CA ILE A 12 3.90 14.88 9.11
C ILE A 12 2.65 14.34 8.40
N LEU A 13 1.53 14.99 8.68
CA LEU A 13 0.32 14.93 7.86
C LEU A 13 0.33 16.16 6.95
N ALA A 14 1.03 16.07 5.82
CA ALA A 14 0.90 17.08 4.78
C ALA A 14 -0.48 16.88 4.12
N THR A 15 -1.57 17.41 4.69
CA THR A 15 -2.87 17.35 4.02
C THR A 15 -2.95 18.45 2.97
N ARG A 16 -3.82 18.30 1.96
CA ARG A 16 -4.10 19.39 1.00
C ARG A 16 -4.47 20.69 1.72
N GLU A 17 -5.29 20.57 2.76
CA GLU A 17 -5.70 21.66 3.62
C GLU A 17 -4.52 22.31 4.35
N GLU A 18 -3.59 21.50 4.89
CA GLU A 18 -2.42 22.02 5.60
C GLU A 18 -1.42 22.69 4.64
N ILE A 19 -1.21 22.14 3.45
CA ILE A 19 -0.40 22.80 2.42
C ILE A 19 -1.05 24.11 1.96
N HIS A 20 -2.37 24.13 1.79
CA HIS A 20 -3.10 25.35 1.45
C HIS A 20 -3.06 26.38 2.58
N ARG A 21 -3.15 25.95 3.84
CA ARG A 21 -3.00 26.82 5.01
C ARG A 21 -1.62 27.47 5.02
N VAL A 22 -0.55 26.69 4.84
CA VAL A 22 0.83 27.20 4.76
C VAL A 22 1.01 28.14 3.56
N ALA A 23 0.47 27.79 2.39
CA ALA A 23 0.51 28.66 1.22
C ALA A 23 -0.18 30.00 1.50
N PHE A 24 -1.37 29.97 2.12
CA PHE A 24 -2.11 31.16 2.48
C PHE A 24 -1.33 32.08 3.42
N GLU A 25 -0.70 31.54 4.47
CA GLU A 25 0.16 32.31 5.39
C GLU A 25 1.37 32.95 4.67
N ILE A 26 2.02 32.22 3.74
CA ILE A 26 3.12 32.76 2.94
C ILE A 26 2.65 33.93 2.08
N LYS A 27 1.45 33.81 1.49
CA LYS A 27 0.84 34.87 0.68
C LYS A 27 0.52 36.11 1.52
N LEU A 28 -0.09 35.93 2.70
CA LEU A 28 -0.35 37.03 3.62
C LEU A 28 0.94 37.75 4.04
N ALA A 29 2.02 37.00 4.34
CA ALA A 29 3.32 37.59 4.66
C ALA A 29 3.88 38.43 3.50
N ALA A 30 3.74 37.96 2.26
CA ALA A 30 4.14 38.72 1.07
C ALA A 30 3.32 40.00 0.90
N GLU A 31 1.99 39.93 1.07
CA GLU A 31 1.09 41.08 0.97
C GLU A 31 1.38 42.14 2.05
N GLN A 32 1.62 41.71 3.30
CA GLN A 32 2.02 42.62 4.39
C GLN A 32 3.35 43.31 4.11
N LEU A 33 4.34 42.56 3.61
CA LEU A 33 5.65 43.11 3.27
C LEU A 33 5.57 44.11 2.10
N ALA A 34 4.71 43.85 1.12
CA ALA A 34 4.46 44.75 -0.01
C ALA A 34 3.67 46.00 0.37
N ALA A 35 2.72 45.89 1.30
CA ALA A 35 1.90 47.00 1.77
C ALA A 35 2.68 48.01 2.64
N PHE A 36 3.85 47.63 3.15
CA PHE A 36 4.68 48.50 3.98
C PHE A 36 5.18 49.72 3.18
N SER A 37 4.49 50.86 3.36
CA SER A 37 4.77 52.12 2.69
C SER A 37 4.77 53.26 3.72
N SER A 38 5.84 53.41 4.48
CA SER A 38 5.97 54.55 5.39
C SER A 38 6.53 55.75 4.63
N ILE A 39 5.64 56.60 4.10
CA ILE A 39 5.98 57.92 3.55
C ILE A 39 6.76 58.76 4.58
N GLU A 40 6.45 58.60 5.88
CA GLU A 40 7.18 59.23 6.99
C GLU A 40 8.65 58.83 7.08
N SER A 41 9.03 57.60 6.71
CA SER A 41 10.43 57.14 6.78
C SER A 41 11.31 57.70 5.64
N LEU A 42 10.68 58.10 4.53
CA LEU A 42 11.37 58.67 3.36
C LEU A 42 11.93 60.06 3.66
N LEU A 43 11.31 60.79 4.61
CA LEU A 43 11.76 62.12 5.05
C LEU A 43 12.86 62.04 6.12
N SER A 44 12.97 60.92 6.86
CA SER A 44 13.92 60.78 7.98
C SER A 44 15.21 60.03 7.63
N ASP A 45 15.16 58.99 6.79
CA ASP A 45 16.35 58.20 6.41
C ASP A 45 16.20 57.55 5.02
N PRO A 46 16.52 58.27 3.93
CA PRO A 46 16.31 57.80 2.56
C PRO A 46 17.21 56.62 2.18
N LEU A 47 18.41 56.51 2.76
CA LEU A 47 19.37 55.44 2.47
C LEU A 47 18.89 54.10 3.05
N ARG A 48 18.41 54.09 4.30
CA ARG A 48 17.83 52.87 4.89
C ARG A 48 16.58 52.42 4.17
N LEU A 49 15.75 53.35 3.70
CA LEU A 49 14.55 53.00 2.94
C LEU A 49 14.88 52.39 1.57
N LEU A 50 15.90 52.90 0.87
CA LEU A 50 16.42 52.31 -0.36
C LEU A 50 16.96 50.89 -0.12
N GLN A 51 17.75 50.69 0.93
CA GLN A 51 18.27 49.38 1.31
C GLN A 51 17.15 48.39 1.68
N TYR A 52 16.16 48.85 2.46
CA TYR A 52 14.97 48.07 2.79
C TYR A 52 14.21 47.65 1.53
N ARG A 53 13.92 48.58 0.61
CA ARG A 53 13.23 48.27 -0.65
C ARG A 53 14.00 47.27 -1.50
N ALA A 54 15.32 47.43 -1.63
CA ALA A 54 16.17 46.51 -2.38
C ALA A 54 16.15 45.09 -1.79
N ALA A 55 16.20 44.97 -0.46
CA ALA A 55 16.10 43.68 0.24
C ALA A 55 14.70 43.06 0.11
N THR A 56 13.66 43.88 0.26
CA THR A 56 12.25 43.46 0.19
C THR A 56 11.89 42.85 -1.15
N ILE A 57 12.41 43.37 -2.27
CA ILE A 57 12.17 42.79 -3.61
C ILE A 57 12.62 41.32 -3.66
N SER A 58 13.81 41.02 -3.14
CA SER A 58 14.34 39.65 -3.12
C SER A 58 13.53 38.72 -2.20
N VAL A 59 13.09 39.24 -1.04
CA VAL A 59 12.28 38.47 -0.08
C VAL A 59 10.88 38.20 -0.65
N LEU A 60 10.23 39.20 -1.24
CA LEU A 60 8.91 39.07 -1.86
C LEU A 60 8.94 38.00 -2.96
N SER A 61 9.94 38.06 -3.84
CA SER A 61 10.12 37.05 -4.89
C SER A 61 10.29 35.62 -4.34
N LYS A 62 11.01 35.46 -3.22
CA LYS A 62 11.15 34.17 -2.54
C LYS A 62 9.83 33.69 -1.94
N LEU A 63 9.06 34.57 -1.31
CA LEU A 63 7.76 34.24 -0.72
C LEU A 63 6.75 33.84 -1.81
N GLU A 64 6.65 34.60 -2.90
CA GLU A 64 5.80 34.27 -4.05
C GLU A 64 6.17 32.91 -4.66
N ARG A 65 7.48 32.65 -4.80
CA ARG A 65 7.98 31.36 -5.28
C ARG A 65 7.63 30.22 -4.32
N LEU A 66 7.75 30.42 -3.01
CA LEU A 66 7.37 29.43 -2.00
C LEU A 66 5.86 29.15 -2.03
N HIS A 67 5.03 30.19 -2.10
CA HIS A 67 3.57 30.05 -2.26
C HIS A 67 3.22 29.24 -3.52
N SER A 68 3.79 29.60 -4.66
CA SER A 68 3.59 28.86 -5.93
C SER A 68 4.04 27.41 -5.81
N ASN A 69 5.20 27.15 -5.21
CA ASN A 69 5.70 25.79 -4.98
C ASN A 69 4.79 24.99 -4.05
N CYS A 70 4.18 25.60 -3.02
CA CYS A 70 3.20 24.93 -2.17
C CYS A 70 1.95 24.53 -2.95
N LEU A 71 1.43 25.40 -3.82
CA LEU A 71 0.29 25.07 -4.68
C LEU A 71 0.63 23.95 -5.67
N VAL A 72 1.78 24.03 -6.32
CA VAL A 72 2.27 22.98 -7.22
C VAL A 72 2.48 21.66 -6.47
N ALA A 73 3.05 21.70 -5.27
CA ALA A 73 3.24 20.51 -4.44
C ALA A 73 1.89 19.92 -4.01
N SER A 74 0.92 20.75 -3.63
CA SER A 74 -0.45 20.32 -3.31
C SER A 74 -1.08 19.57 -4.48
N GLU A 75 -0.99 20.13 -5.69
CA GLU A 75 -1.48 19.47 -6.89
C GLU A 75 -0.67 18.19 -7.22
N GLN A 76 0.65 18.19 -7.07
CA GLN A 76 1.46 16.99 -7.33
C GLN A 76 1.25 15.86 -6.30
N TYR A 77 0.98 16.19 -5.04
CA TYR A 77 0.77 15.22 -3.96
C TYR A 77 -0.67 14.71 -3.88
N PHE A 78 -1.67 15.52 -4.27
CA PHE A 78 -3.08 15.18 -4.07
C PHE A 78 -3.91 15.16 -5.35
N SER A 79 -3.39 15.63 -6.49
CA SER A 79 -4.07 15.37 -7.76
C SER A 79 -3.83 13.92 -8.14
N THR A 80 -4.91 13.16 -8.10
CA THR A 80 -4.96 11.79 -8.62
C THR A 80 -4.49 11.75 -10.06
N GLU A 81 -4.84 12.75 -10.88
CA GLU A 81 -4.41 12.89 -12.27
C GLU A 81 -2.90 13.17 -12.40
N ALA A 82 -2.30 14.01 -11.54
CA ALA A 82 -0.86 14.28 -11.57
C ALA A 82 -0.01 13.09 -11.11
N GLN A 83 -0.47 12.35 -10.09
CA GLN A 83 0.20 11.13 -9.62
C GLN A 83 0.04 9.97 -10.61
N ILE A 84 -1.09 9.89 -11.30
CA ILE A 84 -1.30 9.02 -12.46
C ILE A 84 -0.36 9.44 -13.60
N HIS A 85 -0.33 10.71 -14.00
CA HIS A 85 0.51 11.20 -15.10
C HIS A 85 2.01 10.98 -14.88
N ARG A 86 2.52 11.12 -13.65
CA ARG A 86 3.94 10.80 -13.33
C ARG A 86 4.29 9.32 -13.51
N ARG A 87 3.29 8.44 -13.53
CA ARG A 87 3.44 6.98 -13.61
C ARG A 87 3.17 6.42 -15.01
N PHE A 88 2.54 7.18 -15.90
CA PHE A 88 2.20 6.72 -17.25
C PHE A 88 3.24 7.15 -18.31
N GLU A 89 4.36 6.44 -18.33
CA GLU A 89 5.16 6.15 -19.55
C GLU A 89 5.25 4.62 -19.76
N ILE A 90 4.17 3.89 -19.45
CA ILE A 90 4.15 2.42 -19.47
C ILE A 90 3.36 1.94 -20.70
N HIS A 91 3.94 1.01 -21.45
CA HIS A 91 3.31 0.34 -22.57
C HIS A 91 2.02 -0.36 -22.11
N PHE A 92 0.92 -0.04 -22.80
CA PHE A 92 -0.41 -0.57 -22.56
C PHE A 92 -0.43 -2.12 -22.59
N VAL A 93 -0.76 -2.76 -21.46
CA VAL A 93 -0.96 -4.23 -21.40
C VAL A 93 -2.47 -4.51 -21.43
N PRO A 94 -3.02 -5.12 -22.50
CA PRO A 94 -4.46 -5.35 -22.67
C PRO A 94 -5.15 -6.10 -21.52
N ALA A 95 -4.43 -6.98 -20.81
CA ALA A 95 -4.94 -7.72 -19.66
C ALA A 95 -5.32 -6.82 -18.47
N LEU A 96 -4.71 -5.63 -18.35
CA LEU A 96 -5.01 -4.67 -17.29
C LEU A 96 -6.21 -3.79 -17.60
N ALA A 97 -6.39 -3.45 -18.87
CA ALA A 97 -7.59 -2.78 -19.32
C ALA A 97 -8.82 -3.60 -18.90
N ALA A 98 -8.80 -4.93 -19.06
CA ALA A 98 -9.90 -5.80 -18.67
C ALA A 98 -10.26 -5.78 -17.16
N VAL A 99 -9.31 -5.49 -16.27
CA VAL A 99 -9.59 -5.34 -14.82
C VAL A 99 -10.20 -3.96 -14.53
N ALA A 100 -9.71 -2.91 -15.19
CA ALA A 100 -10.17 -1.54 -15.00
C ALA A 100 -11.50 -1.22 -15.71
N THR A 101 -11.83 -1.88 -16.84
CA THR A 101 -13.03 -1.57 -17.66
C THR A 101 -14.22 -2.49 -17.44
N ASN A 102 -14.07 -3.70 -16.89
CA ASN A 102 -15.15 -4.71 -16.85
C ASN A 102 -16.01 -4.71 -15.57
N VAL A 103 -16.18 -3.56 -14.91
CA VAL A 103 -17.07 -3.45 -13.73
C VAL A 103 -18.54 -3.77 -14.07
N ALA A 104 -18.93 -3.75 -15.35
CA ALA A 104 -20.32 -3.93 -15.80
C ALA A 104 -20.73 -5.37 -16.22
N THR A 105 -19.81 -6.34 -16.29
CA THR A 105 -20.09 -7.68 -16.89
C THR A 105 -20.07 -8.83 -15.88
N THR A 106 -20.72 -8.68 -14.71
CA THR A 106 -20.86 -9.79 -13.74
C THR A 106 -22.10 -10.66 -14.00
N LEU A 107 -22.99 -10.25 -14.89
CA LEU A 107 -24.20 -10.98 -15.25
C LEU A 107 -23.83 -12.32 -15.91
N GLY A 108 -24.12 -13.43 -15.22
CA GLY A 108 -23.89 -14.80 -15.68
C GLY A 108 -22.74 -15.55 -15.01
N TRP A 109 -21.97 -14.90 -14.13
CA TRP A 109 -20.97 -15.61 -13.33
C TRP A 109 -21.59 -16.39 -12.18
N ASN A 110 -21.13 -17.64 -12.00
CA ASN A 110 -21.52 -18.44 -10.85
C ASN A 110 -20.69 -18.02 -9.63
N LEU A 111 -21.30 -17.24 -8.75
CA LEU A 111 -20.66 -16.74 -7.52
C LEU A 111 -20.81 -17.71 -6.33
N ASP A 112 -21.74 -18.67 -6.43
CA ASP A 112 -22.08 -19.63 -5.38
C ASP A 112 -21.23 -20.91 -5.42
N GLN A 113 -20.16 -20.93 -6.23
CA GLN A 113 -19.23 -22.04 -6.32
C GLN A 113 -18.73 -22.44 -4.93
N ARG A 114 -18.81 -23.73 -4.61
CA ARG A 114 -18.28 -24.24 -3.34
C ARG A 114 -16.75 -24.12 -3.36
N ILE A 115 -16.20 -23.79 -2.19
CA ILE A 115 -14.78 -23.55 -2.01
C ILE A 115 -14.26 -24.54 -0.96
N SER A 116 -13.05 -25.03 -1.16
CA SER A 116 -12.33 -25.81 -0.15
C SER A 116 -10.92 -25.29 0.07
N ALA A 117 -10.45 -25.47 1.30
CA ALA A 117 -9.06 -25.28 1.68
C ALA A 117 -8.55 -26.54 2.38
N THR A 118 -7.59 -27.23 1.78
CA THR A 118 -7.02 -28.46 2.33
C THR A 118 -5.63 -28.19 2.89
N LYS A 119 -5.45 -28.38 4.20
CA LYS A 119 -4.12 -28.33 4.83
C LYS A 119 -3.21 -29.38 4.20
N LYS A 120 -2.10 -28.96 3.61
CA LYS A 120 -1.12 -29.86 2.98
C LYS A 120 0.12 -30.09 3.83
N SER A 121 0.52 -29.10 4.61
CA SER A 121 1.73 -29.19 5.42
C SER A 121 1.57 -28.45 6.74
N THR A 122 2.43 -28.82 7.68
CA THR A 122 2.63 -28.09 8.93
C THR A 122 4.11 -28.19 9.28
N ALA A 123 4.74 -27.08 9.62
CA ALA A 123 6.15 -27.00 9.96
C ALA A 123 6.37 -26.00 11.10
N ALA A 124 7.51 -26.12 11.79
CA ALA A 124 7.98 -25.03 12.63
C ALA A 124 8.50 -23.89 11.75
N THR A 125 8.33 -22.66 12.21
CA THR A 125 8.89 -21.46 11.56
C THR A 125 9.47 -20.52 12.63
N SER A 126 10.40 -19.65 12.26
CA SER A 126 10.91 -18.60 13.14
C SER A 126 10.07 -17.34 13.00
N THR A 127 10.01 -16.53 14.06
CA THR A 127 9.41 -15.19 13.98
C THR A 127 10.03 -14.37 12.84
N PRO A 128 9.23 -13.75 11.95
CA PRO A 128 9.76 -12.78 11.02
C PRO A 128 10.21 -11.53 11.77
N ASN A 129 11.43 -11.07 11.49
CA ASN A 129 12.02 -9.84 12.00
C ASN A 129 12.19 -8.77 10.91
N SER A 130 11.73 -9.05 9.69
CA SER A 130 11.87 -8.16 8.53
C SER A 130 10.71 -8.31 7.55
N ILE A 131 10.45 -7.27 6.77
CA ILE A 131 9.45 -7.28 5.70
C ILE A 131 9.91 -8.19 4.56
N THR A 132 11.23 -8.28 4.32
CA THR A 132 11.80 -9.22 3.34
C THR A 132 11.47 -10.67 3.67
N GLN A 133 11.47 -11.06 4.96
CA GLN A 133 11.07 -12.41 5.35
C GLN A 133 9.59 -12.70 5.07
N LEU A 134 8.71 -11.71 5.26
CA LEU A 134 7.30 -11.84 4.88
C LEU A 134 7.15 -12.04 3.36
N LEU A 135 7.92 -11.28 2.56
CA LEU A 135 7.95 -11.42 1.10
C LEU A 135 8.52 -12.78 0.67
N ASP A 136 9.59 -13.26 1.31
CA ASP A 136 10.21 -14.55 0.98
C ASP A 136 9.25 -15.71 1.24
N ARG A 137 8.51 -15.66 2.35
CA ARG A 137 7.44 -16.63 2.66
C ARG A 137 6.34 -16.60 1.59
N LEU A 138 5.91 -15.41 1.18
CA LEU A 138 4.92 -15.23 0.12
C LEU A 138 5.40 -15.74 -1.25
N ALA A 139 6.67 -15.50 -1.59
CA ALA A 139 7.29 -15.98 -2.82
C ALA A 139 7.40 -17.51 -2.86
N GLN A 140 7.76 -18.13 -1.73
CA GLN A 140 7.77 -19.59 -1.60
C GLN A 140 6.40 -20.18 -1.91
N LEU A 141 5.33 -19.64 -1.32
CA LEU A 141 3.95 -20.08 -1.57
C LEU A 141 3.53 -19.87 -3.03
N SER A 142 3.90 -18.71 -3.60
CA SER A 142 3.58 -18.35 -4.99
C SER A 142 4.27 -19.26 -6.02
N SER A 143 5.43 -19.81 -5.69
CA SER A 143 6.17 -20.74 -6.56
C SER A 143 5.62 -22.18 -6.59
N LYS A 144 4.64 -22.50 -5.73
CA LYS A 144 4.05 -23.84 -5.68
C LYS A 144 3.17 -24.08 -6.91
N LYS A 145 3.14 -25.34 -7.38
CA LYS A 145 2.31 -25.75 -8.52
C LYS A 145 0.80 -25.64 -8.26
N GLN A 146 0.38 -25.74 -7.00
CA GLN A 146 -1.01 -25.64 -6.59
C GLN A 146 -1.25 -24.27 -5.93
N PRO A 147 -2.44 -23.67 -6.12
CA PRO A 147 -2.81 -22.45 -5.40
C PRO A 147 -2.78 -22.68 -3.90
N THR A 148 -1.85 -22.01 -3.23
CA THR A 148 -1.52 -22.28 -1.83
C THR A 148 -1.49 -20.98 -1.03
N VAL A 149 -2.26 -20.92 0.05
CA VAL A 149 -2.18 -19.85 1.05
C VAL A 149 -1.40 -20.35 2.27
N GLY A 150 -0.65 -19.45 2.90
CA GLY A 150 0.12 -19.77 4.10
C GLY A 150 -0.48 -19.12 5.33
N ILE A 151 -0.48 -19.84 6.45
CA ILE A 151 -0.92 -19.32 7.74
C ILE A 151 0.14 -19.71 8.77
N ASP A 152 0.83 -18.71 9.30
CA ASP A 152 1.87 -18.91 10.30
C ASP A 152 1.37 -18.36 11.65
N PHE A 153 1.30 -19.21 12.68
CA PHE A 153 0.87 -18.83 14.02
C PHE A 153 2.05 -18.55 14.94
N PHE A 154 1.93 -17.50 15.74
CA PHE A 154 2.88 -17.11 16.77
C PHE A 154 2.12 -16.90 18.08
N GLN A 155 2.59 -17.56 19.15
CA GLN A 155 1.99 -17.45 20.47
C GLN A 155 2.93 -16.68 21.40
N THR A 156 2.51 -15.48 21.81
CA THR A 156 3.13 -14.74 22.91
C THR A 156 2.44 -15.11 24.22
N ALA A 157 2.90 -14.56 25.35
CA ALA A 157 2.28 -14.81 26.65
C ALA A 157 0.79 -14.41 26.69
N ASP A 158 0.44 -13.31 26.04
CA ASP A 158 -0.87 -12.67 26.17
C ASP A 158 -1.75 -12.83 24.91
N GLN A 159 -1.14 -13.09 23.75
CA GLN A 159 -1.85 -13.01 22.47
C GLN A 159 -1.36 -14.07 21.48
N ARG A 160 -2.32 -14.67 20.77
CA ARG A 160 -2.07 -15.50 19.60
C ARG A 160 -2.25 -14.65 18.34
N THR A 161 -1.22 -14.62 17.51
CA THR A 161 -1.20 -13.82 16.27
C THR A 161 -0.93 -14.74 15.09
N ALA A 162 -1.74 -14.64 14.04
CA ALA A 162 -1.57 -15.33 12.78
C ALA A 162 -1.08 -14.35 11.71
N ILE A 163 -0.15 -14.80 10.88
CA ILE A 163 0.22 -14.11 9.64
C ILE A 163 -0.35 -14.91 8.47
N VAL A 164 -1.24 -14.30 7.70
CA VAL A 164 -1.93 -14.91 6.55
C VAL A 164 -1.32 -14.39 5.26
N TYR A 165 -0.71 -15.30 4.50
CA TYR A 165 0.00 -15.01 3.25
C TYR A 165 -0.85 -15.42 2.05
N ILE A 166 -1.15 -14.45 1.17
CA ILE A 166 -2.06 -14.62 0.05
C ILE A 166 -1.33 -14.29 -1.25
N PRO A 167 -0.97 -15.30 -2.07
CA PRO A 167 -0.34 -15.08 -3.37
C PRO A 167 -1.19 -14.25 -4.34
N GLY A 168 -0.53 -13.69 -5.36
CA GLY A 168 -1.20 -13.03 -6.47
C GLY A 168 -1.88 -13.98 -7.45
N THR A 169 -2.37 -13.41 -8.55
CA THR A 169 -3.01 -14.12 -9.66
C THR A 169 -2.13 -15.26 -10.18
N GLN A 170 -2.71 -16.46 -10.27
CA GLN A 170 -2.02 -17.65 -10.78
C GLN A 170 -2.55 -18.10 -12.15
N THR A 171 -3.78 -17.72 -12.51
CA THR A 171 -4.37 -18.02 -13.82
C THR A 171 -5.12 -16.80 -14.36
N LEU A 172 -5.30 -16.75 -15.68
CA LEU A 172 -6.11 -15.71 -16.34
C LEU A 172 -7.56 -16.16 -16.58
N GLY A 173 -7.98 -17.25 -15.93
CA GLY A 173 -9.32 -17.82 -16.08
C GLY A 173 -10.41 -16.86 -15.58
N LEU A 174 -11.62 -17.02 -16.11
CA LEU A 174 -12.79 -16.21 -15.76
C LEU A 174 -13.77 -17.01 -14.90
N GLY A 175 -13.27 -17.75 -13.91
CA GLY A 175 -14.10 -18.53 -12.97
C GLY A 175 -14.43 -19.95 -13.41
N ASP A 176 -13.91 -20.40 -14.55
CA ASP A 176 -14.15 -21.72 -15.15
C ASP A 176 -13.20 -22.81 -14.63
N GLY A 177 -12.09 -22.43 -13.99
CA GLY A 177 -11.09 -23.34 -13.42
C GLY A 177 -11.17 -23.48 -11.91
N SER A 178 -10.55 -24.53 -11.38
CA SER A 178 -10.50 -24.84 -9.94
C SER A 178 -9.62 -23.88 -9.12
N ASN A 179 -8.72 -23.13 -9.76
CA ASN A 179 -7.88 -22.17 -9.07
C ASN A 179 -8.66 -20.87 -8.80
N PRO A 180 -8.92 -20.50 -7.53
CA PRO A 180 -9.67 -19.29 -7.20
C PRO A 180 -8.86 -17.99 -7.39
N LEU A 181 -7.53 -18.06 -7.54
CA LEU A 181 -6.64 -16.92 -7.75
C LEU A 181 -6.56 -16.54 -9.24
N ASP A 182 -7.69 -16.12 -9.81
CA ASP A 182 -7.86 -15.88 -11.25
C ASP A 182 -8.39 -14.48 -11.59
N LEU A 183 -8.62 -14.20 -12.87
CA LEU A 183 -9.06 -12.90 -13.34
C LEU A 183 -10.49 -12.55 -12.90
N GLN A 184 -11.39 -13.53 -12.78
CA GLN A 184 -12.73 -13.29 -12.24
C GLN A 184 -12.65 -12.78 -10.79
N SER A 185 -11.85 -13.43 -9.95
CA SER A 185 -11.67 -13.00 -8.57
C SER A 185 -11.01 -11.61 -8.48
N ASN A 186 -10.21 -11.19 -9.47
CA ASN A 186 -9.66 -9.82 -9.51
C ASN A 186 -10.77 -8.79 -9.63
N ILE A 187 -11.67 -9.01 -10.60
CA ILE A 187 -12.80 -8.10 -10.87
C ILE A 187 -13.74 -8.05 -9.66
N LEU A 188 -14.05 -9.20 -9.07
CA LEU A 188 -14.93 -9.27 -7.91
C LEU A 188 -14.31 -8.64 -6.66
N ALA A 189 -13.02 -8.87 -6.39
CA ALA A 189 -12.33 -8.27 -5.24
C ALA A 189 -12.26 -6.73 -5.35
N MET A 190 -12.22 -6.17 -6.57
CA MET A 190 -12.32 -4.73 -6.77
C MET A 190 -13.72 -4.16 -6.51
N GLN A 191 -14.77 -4.95 -6.75
CA GLN A 191 -16.16 -4.53 -6.54
C GLN A 191 -16.56 -4.51 -5.07
N GLY A 192 -15.93 -5.34 -4.24
CA GLY A 192 -16.15 -5.33 -2.80
C GLY A 192 -15.94 -6.70 -2.15
N ASN A 193 -15.99 -6.70 -0.81
CA ASN A 193 -15.74 -7.86 0.01
C ASN A 193 -16.81 -8.97 -0.13
N GLY A 194 -16.38 -10.22 0.03
CA GLY A 194 -17.20 -11.43 0.13
C GLY A 194 -17.59 -12.05 -1.21
N LEU A 195 -17.34 -11.36 -2.33
CA LEU A 195 -17.76 -11.80 -3.66
C LEU A 195 -16.73 -12.72 -4.34
N ALA A 196 -15.44 -12.47 -4.12
CA ALA A 196 -14.39 -13.20 -4.81
C ALA A 196 -14.23 -14.63 -4.26
N ALA A 197 -14.08 -15.62 -5.16
CA ALA A 197 -13.79 -16.99 -4.77
C ALA A 197 -12.46 -17.09 -3.99
N SER A 198 -11.48 -16.24 -4.33
CA SER A 198 -10.21 -16.12 -3.60
C SER A 198 -10.40 -15.69 -2.15
N GLU A 199 -11.27 -14.72 -1.85
CA GLU A 199 -11.58 -14.28 -0.48
C GLU A 199 -12.24 -15.39 0.33
N ARG A 200 -13.25 -16.04 -0.23
CA ARG A 200 -13.94 -17.17 0.40
C ARG A 200 -12.98 -18.32 0.67
N ALA A 201 -12.01 -18.55 -0.22
CA ALA A 201 -11.00 -19.59 -0.05
C ALA A 201 -9.99 -19.29 1.05
N VAL A 202 -9.57 -18.03 1.19
CA VAL A 202 -8.72 -17.60 2.30
C VAL A 202 -9.48 -17.75 3.63
N LEU A 203 -10.75 -17.33 3.70
CA LEU A 203 -11.57 -17.51 4.90
C LEU A 203 -11.74 -18.99 5.28
N GLU A 204 -11.94 -19.87 4.30
CA GLU A 204 -12.00 -21.32 4.54
C GLU A 204 -10.65 -21.85 5.07
N ALA A 205 -9.52 -21.40 4.51
CA ALA A 205 -8.20 -21.77 5.03
C ALA A 205 -7.99 -21.29 6.48
N MET A 206 -8.42 -20.05 6.79
CA MET A 206 -8.36 -19.47 8.14
C MET A 206 -9.22 -20.26 9.13
N SER A 207 -10.42 -20.65 8.73
CA SER A 207 -11.31 -21.52 9.52
C SER A 207 -10.67 -22.89 9.79
N GLN A 208 -10.15 -23.55 8.74
CA GLN A 208 -9.47 -24.85 8.85
C GLN A 208 -8.17 -24.79 9.67
N ALA A 209 -7.52 -23.62 9.71
CA ALA A 209 -6.35 -23.36 10.55
C ALA A 209 -6.71 -23.19 12.04
N GLY A 210 -7.98 -22.94 12.36
CA GLY A 210 -8.46 -22.70 13.71
C GLY A 210 -8.23 -21.28 14.21
N ILE A 211 -8.27 -20.30 13.30
CA ILE A 211 -8.30 -18.87 13.67
C ILE A 211 -9.62 -18.58 14.40
N ALA A 212 -9.52 -17.96 15.56
CA ALA A 212 -10.62 -17.63 16.45
C ALA A 212 -10.83 -16.11 16.55
N ALA A 213 -11.99 -15.70 17.04
CA ALA A 213 -12.37 -14.29 17.19
C ALA A 213 -11.45 -13.47 18.11
N THR A 214 -10.67 -14.14 18.96
CA THR A 214 -9.67 -13.53 19.85
C THR A 214 -8.29 -13.45 19.24
N ASP A 215 -8.05 -14.08 18.08
CA ASP A 215 -6.74 -14.07 17.44
C ASP A 215 -6.53 -12.76 16.66
N GLU A 216 -5.32 -12.25 16.74
CA GLU A 216 -4.85 -11.17 15.88
C GLU A 216 -4.40 -11.72 14.54
N VAL A 217 -4.71 -11.00 13.45
CA VAL A 217 -4.34 -11.39 12.10
C VAL A 217 -3.61 -10.26 11.39
N ILE A 218 -2.39 -10.55 10.94
CA ILE A 218 -1.63 -9.73 10.01
C ILE A 218 -1.79 -10.35 8.62
N PHE A 219 -2.29 -9.59 7.67
CA PHE A 219 -2.40 -10.03 6.29
C PHE A 219 -1.18 -9.60 5.47
N VAL A 220 -0.67 -10.49 4.64
CA VAL A 220 0.42 -10.24 3.69
C VAL A 220 -0.02 -10.69 2.30
N GLY A 221 -0.08 -9.78 1.34
CA GLY A 221 -0.61 -10.09 0.01
C GLY A 221 0.15 -9.43 -1.12
N HIS A 222 0.24 -10.12 -2.26
CA HIS A 222 0.83 -9.59 -3.50
C HIS A 222 -0.23 -9.49 -4.59
N SER A 223 -0.22 -8.41 -5.37
CA SER A 223 -1.14 -8.23 -6.50
C SER A 223 -2.60 -8.44 -6.08
N GLN A 224 -3.32 -9.38 -6.71
CA GLN A 224 -4.64 -9.85 -6.26
C GLN A 224 -4.71 -10.17 -4.77
N GLY A 225 -3.75 -10.92 -4.26
CA GLY A 225 -3.72 -11.34 -2.86
C GLY A 225 -3.65 -10.16 -1.90
N GLY A 226 -3.08 -9.02 -2.34
CA GLY A 226 -3.11 -7.77 -1.57
C GLY A 226 -4.49 -7.11 -1.55
N MET A 227 -5.29 -7.21 -2.62
CA MET A 227 -6.69 -6.78 -2.61
C MET A 227 -7.54 -7.65 -1.68
N VAL A 228 -7.39 -8.97 -1.80
CA VAL A 228 -8.04 -9.97 -0.93
C VAL A 228 -7.67 -9.72 0.53
N ALA A 229 -6.38 -9.58 0.84
CA ALA A 229 -5.87 -9.22 2.15
C ALA A 229 -6.51 -7.93 2.69
N GLY A 230 -6.61 -6.91 1.83
CA GLY A 230 -7.20 -5.63 2.18
C GLY A 230 -8.70 -5.69 2.48
N ASN A 231 -9.47 -6.43 1.69
CA ASN A 231 -10.91 -6.62 1.89
C ASN A 231 -11.20 -7.36 3.20
N LEU A 232 -10.42 -8.41 3.50
CA LEU A 232 -10.48 -9.14 4.76
C LEU A 232 -10.05 -8.28 5.95
N ALA A 233 -8.97 -7.51 5.81
CA ALA A 233 -8.51 -6.58 6.84
C ALA A 233 -9.58 -5.52 7.18
N GLN A 234 -10.32 -5.02 6.19
CA GLN A 234 -11.35 -4.00 6.36
C GLN A 234 -12.64 -4.56 6.98
N HIS A 235 -12.96 -5.83 6.70
CA HIS A 235 -14.18 -6.49 7.16
C HIS A 235 -13.85 -7.78 7.92
N PRO A 236 -13.25 -7.67 9.12
CA PRO A 236 -12.87 -8.84 9.90
C PRO A 236 -14.09 -9.71 10.22
N ALA A 237 -13.95 -11.01 10.02
CA ALA A 237 -14.99 -12.01 10.24
C ALA A 237 -14.45 -13.15 11.11
N GLY A 238 -14.65 -13.04 12.44
CA GLY A 238 -14.17 -14.05 13.38
C GLY A 238 -12.69 -13.97 13.71
N TYR A 239 -12.09 -12.78 13.67
CA TYR A 239 -10.71 -12.47 14.09
C TYR A 239 -10.55 -10.97 14.32
N ILE A 240 -9.39 -10.55 14.84
CA ILE A 240 -9.01 -9.14 15.03
C ILE A 240 -7.98 -8.77 13.97
N THR A 241 -8.28 -7.82 13.09
CA THR A 241 -7.29 -7.31 12.13
C THR A 241 -6.22 -6.51 12.87
N ALA A 242 -4.97 -6.97 12.79
CA ALA A 242 -3.85 -6.41 13.51
C ALA A 242 -2.80 -5.77 12.58
N GLY A 243 -2.79 -6.10 11.29
CA GLY A 243 -1.92 -5.45 10.32
C GLY A 243 -2.18 -5.84 8.86
N LEU A 244 -1.68 -5.03 7.94
CA LEU A 244 -1.72 -5.30 6.51
C LEU A 244 -0.38 -4.91 5.84
N VAL A 245 0.21 -5.86 5.12
CA VAL A 245 1.36 -5.63 4.23
C VAL A 245 0.95 -6.00 2.82
N THR A 246 1.01 -5.05 1.89
CA THR A 246 0.72 -5.30 0.49
C THR A 246 1.91 -5.00 -0.41
N ILE A 247 2.06 -5.82 -1.44
CA ILE A 247 3.15 -5.73 -2.41
C ILE A 247 2.51 -5.65 -3.79
N GLY A 248 2.64 -4.52 -4.47
CA GLY A 248 2.13 -4.33 -5.83
C GLY A 248 0.60 -4.46 -5.96
N ALA A 249 -0.18 -4.10 -4.93
CA ALA A 249 -1.64 -4.29 -4.94
C ALA A 249 -2.42 -2.97 -5.00
N PRO A 250 -3.54 -2.89 -5.74
CA PRO A 250 -4.38 -1.70 -5.78
C PRO A 250 -5.32 -1.68 -4.57
N ILE A 251 -4.93 -0.94 -3.53
CA ILE A 251 -5.65 -0.90 -2.25
C ILE A 251 -6.11 0.51 -1.85
N ALA A 252 -5.92 1.53 -2.69
CA ALA A 252 -6.25 2.92 -2.39
C ALA A 252 -7.74 3.17 -2.03
N GLN A 253 -8.64 2.27 -2.42
CA GLN A 253 -10.06 2.30 -2.11
C GLN A 253 -10.40 1.92 -0.65
N LEU A 254 -9.47 1.28 0.07
CA LEU A 254 -9.72 0.74 1.41
C LEU A 254 -9.78 1.83 2.48
N LYS A 255 -10.59 1.58 3.50
CA LYS A 255 -10.76 2.44 4.68
C LYS A 255 -10.32 1.72 5.94
N LEU A 256 -9.02 1.76 6.20
CA LEU A 256 -8.38 1.10 7.35
C LEU A 256 -7.90 2.15 8.36
N ALA A 257 -8.80 2.67 9.22
CA ALA A 257 -8.48 3.82 10.07
C ALA A 257 -7.59 3.51 11.30
N LYS A 258 -7.53 2.25 11.74
CA LYS A 258 -6.82 1.83 12.97
C LYS A 258 -5.78 0.73 12.76
N VAL A 259 -5.73 0.15 11.55
CA VAL A 259 -4.85 -0.98 11.23
C VAL A 259 -3.54 -0.42 10.67
N PRO A 260 -2.36 -0.86 11.14
CA PRO A 260 -1.10 -0.50 10.49
C PRO A 260 -1.03 -1.11 9.08
N VAL A 261 -0.83 -0.26 8.08
CA VAL A 261 -0.76 -0.64 6.65
C VAL A 261 0.59 -0.25 6.08
N MET A 262 1.29 -1.23 5.50
CA MET A 262 2.49 -1.01 4.69
C MET A 262 2.20 -1.41 3.25
N ALA A 263 2.08 -0.42 2.37
CA ALA A 263 1.91 -0.62 0.93
C ALA A 263 3.24 -0.42 0.21
N ILE A 264 3.73 -1.44 -0.49
CA ILE A 264 4.97 -1.38 -1.27
C ILE A 264 4.61 -1.43 -2.74
N GLU A 265 4.93 -0.38 -3.48
CA GLU A 265 4.51 -0.18 -4.87
C GLU A 265 5.70 0.21 -5.73
N HIS A 266 5.82 -0.38 -6.92
CA HIS A 266 6.72 0.16 -7.92
C HIS A 266 6.04 1.23 -8.78
N VAL A 267 6.76 2.31 -9.07
CA VAL A 267 6.24 3.43 -9.89
C VAL A 267 5.95 2.95 -11.32
N ASN A 268 6.80 2.08 -11.84
CA ASN A 268 6.67 1.45 -13.16
C ASN A 268 5.92 0.10 -13.13
N ASP A 269 5.26 -0.23 -12.03
CA ASP A 269 4.29 -1.32 -11.96
C ASP A 269 2.89 -0.74 -12.19
N PRO A 270 2.17 -1.19 -13.22
CA PRO A 270 0.85 -0.64 -13.52
C PRO A 270 -0.25 -1.14 -12.57
N ILE A 271 -0.02 -2.22 -11.81
CA ILE A 271 -1.06 -2.88 -11.00
C ILE A 271 -1.55 -2.02 -9.83
N PRO A 272 -0.70 -1.39 -8.99
CA PRO A 272 -1.16 -0.57 -7.86
C PRO A 272 -2.11 0.57 -8.26
N ASN A 273 -1.94 1.10 -9.47
CA ASN A 273 -2.73 2.22 -9.99
C ASN A 273 -4.07 1.80 -10.60
N ALA A 274 -4.37 0.51 -10.69
CA ALA A 274 -5.61 0.04 -11.32
C ALA A 274 -6.88 0.56 -10.63
N SER A 275 -6.78 0.99 -9.36
CA SER A 275 -7.87 1.66 -8.64
C SER A 275 -8.18 3.08 -9.13
N GLY A 276 -7.29 3.67 -9.95
CA GLY A 276 -7.37 5.07 -10.36
C GLY A 276 -7.29 6.05 -9.19
N ARG A 277 -6.76 5.62 -8.03
CA ARG A 277 -6.64 6.39 -6.79
C ARG A 277 -5.26 6.21 -6.20
N VAL A 278 -4.88 7.14 -5.32
CA VAL A 278 -3.64 7.04 -4.54
C VAL A 278 -3.97 6.69 -3.11
N ASN A 279 -3.09 5.90 -2.49
CA ASN A 279 -3.27 5.47 -1.11
C ASN A 279 -3.40 6.68 -0.17
N PRO A 280 -4.24 6.58 0.87
CA PRO A 280 -4.47 7.68 1.77
C PRO A 280 -3.21 8.02 2.57
N LEU A 281 -2.94 9.31 2.73
CA LEU A 281 -1.87 9.80 3.59
C LEU A 281 -2.35 9.83 5.05
N THR A 282 -2.14 8.76 5.80
CA THR A 282 -2.55 8.68 7.21
C THR A 282 -1.39 8.29 8.13
N LYS A 283 -1.59 8.47 9.44
CA LYS A 283 -0.60 8.09 10.47
C LYS A 283 -0.36 6.58 10.57
N ASN A 284 -1.33 5.77 10.15
CA ASN A 284 -1.31 4.31 10.28
C ASN A 284 -1.08 3.61 8.93
N TRP A 285 -0.87 4.36 7.85
CA TRP A 285 -0.61 3.82 6.51
C TRP A 285 0.64 4.46 5.94
N VAL A 286 1.66 3.65 5.64
CA VAL A 286 2.83 4.08 4.88
C VAL A 286 2.79 3.46 3.49
N THR A 287 3.01 4.29 2.47
CA THR A 287 3.22 3.82 1.09
C THR A 287 4.68 4.05 0.71
N ILE A 288 5.36 2.99 0.29
CA ILE A 288 6.74 2.97 -0.17
C ILE A 288 6.75 2.81 -1.67
N GLN A 289 7.51 3.65 -2.35
CA GLN A 289 7.59 3.71 -3.80
C GLN A 289 9.03 3.61 -4.30
N ARG A 290 9.23 2.88 -5.39
CA ARG A 290 10.52 2.81 -6.08
C ARG A 290 10.32 2.48 -7.55
N THR A 291 11.21 2.92 -8.42
CA THR A 291 11.28 2.37 -9.79
C THR A 291 12.07 1.07 -9.77
N SER A 292 11.47 -0.03 -10.24
CA SER A 292 12.18 -1.31 -10.42
C SER A 292 13.00 -1.30 -11.70
N LEU A 293 14.18 -1.88 -11.66
CA LEU A 293 15.07 -2.01 -12.82
C LEU A 293 14.85 -3.35 -13.53
N ALA A 294 15.00 -3.37 -14.85
CA ALA A 294 14.80 -4.58 -15.66
C ALA A 294 15.74 -5.73 -15.27
N SER A 295 16.97 -5.42 -14.84
CA SER A 295 17.94 -6.44 -14.39
C SER A 295 17.57 -7.16 -13.09
N GLU A 296 16.53 -6.71 -12.38
CA GLU A 296 16.10 -7.34 -11.13
C GLU A 296 15.28 -8.62 -11.40
N SER A 297 14.67 -8.74 -12.58
CA SER A 297 13.81 -9.87 -12.94
C SER A 297 13.62 -9.97 -14.45
N ASP A 298 13.73 -11.20 -14.97
CA ASP A 298 13.53 -11.49 -16.40
C ASP A 298 12.05 -11.70 -16.75
N ALA A 299 11.13 -11.46 -15.81
CA ALA A 299 9.70 -11.65 -16.05
C ALA A 299 9.18 -10.62 -17.08
N PRO A 300 8.23 -10.99 -17.95
CA PRO A 300 7.61 -10.06 -18.91
C PRO A 300 7.00 -8.80 -18.27
N MET A 301 6.61 -8.89 -16.99
CA MET A 301 6.16 -7.77 -16.16
C MET A 301 7.09 -7.65 -14.94
N HIS A 302 8.39 -7.44 -15.18
CA HIS A 302 9.44 -7.50 -14.16
C HIS A 302 9.14 -6.61 -12.95
N SER A 303 8.66 -5.38 -13.18
CA SER A 303 8.33 -4.41 -12.14
C SER A 303 7.24 -4.91 -11.19
N HIS A 304 6.39 -5.83 -11.63
CA HIS A 304 5.35 -6.43 -10.81
C HIS A 304 5.77 -7.74 -10.11
N SER A 305 6.95 -8.27 -10.43
CA SER A 305 7.40 -9.57 -9.91
C SER A 305 7.85 -9.49 -8.45
N LEU A 306 7.55 -10.54 -7.66
CA LEU A 306 8.04 -10.66 -6.28
C LEU A 306 9.57 -10.59 -6.18
N LYS A 307 10.29 -11.07 -7.21
CA LYS A 307 11.76 -10.99 -7.30
C LYS A 307 12.23 -9.53 -7.32
N SER A 308 11.61 -8.67 -8.11
CA SER A 308 11.92 -7.23 -8.12
C SER A 308 11.55 -6.55 -6.80
N TYR A 309 10.39 -6.90 -6.23
CA TYR A 309 9.95 -6.34 -4.95
C TYR A 309 10.85 -6.72 -3.77
N LYS A 310 11.56 -7.85 -3.84
CA LYS A 310 12.53 -8.27 -2.81
C LYS A 310 13.62 -7.23 -2.58
N ASN A 311 14.14 -6.60 -3.64
CA ASN A 311 15.12 -5.54 -3.48
C ASN A 311 14.50 -4.34 -2.71
N THR A 312 13.20 -4.07 -2.90
CA THR A 312 12.51 -2.95 -2.22
C THR A 312 12.31 -3.26 -0.75
N THR A 313 11.92 -4.49 -0.42
CA THR A 313 11.77 -4.89 0.98
C THR A 313 13.09 -4.83 1.75
N GLN A 314 14.21 -5.13 1.09
CA GLN A 314 15.54 -4.98 1.69
C GLN A 314 15.86 -3.51 2.02
N GLU A 315 15.53 -2.58 1.11
CA GLU A 315 15.67 -1.15 1.37
C GLU A 315 14.71 -0.67 2.48
N VAL A 316 13.47 -1.19 2.51
CA VAL A 316 12.50 -0.93 3.60
C VAL A 316 13.03 -1.41 4.94
N ASP A 317 13.64 -2.58 4.98
CA ASP A 317 14.20 -3.16 6.20
C ASP A 317 15.38 -2.33 6.73
N ALA A 318 16.22 -1.79 5.83
CA ALA A 318 17.34 -0.90 6.16
C ALA A 318 16.94 0.58 6.40
N SER A 319 15.70 0.96 6.09
CA SER A 319 15.26 2.35 6.11
C SER A 319 15.21 2.95 7.52
N LYS A 320 15.59 4.23 7.59
CA LYS A 320 15.48 5.07 8.80
C LYS A 320 14.35 6.10 8.70
N VAL A 321 13.54 6.04 7.64
CA VAL A 321 12.40 6.97 7.48
C VAL A 321 11.37 6.68 8.58
N LYS A 322 11.02 7.70 9.37
CA LYS A 322 10.13 7.59 10.53
C LYS A 322 8.85 6.79 10.23
N GLY A 323 8.15 7.12 9.14
CA GLY A 323 6.90 6.44 8.78
C GLY A 323 7.06 4.94 8.52
N ILE A 324 8.13 4.55 7.82
CA ILE A 324 8.46 3.14 7.57
C ILE A 324 8.81 2.44 8.89
N VAL A 325 9.65 3.04 9.71
CA VAL A 325 10.08 2.47 11.00
C VAL A 325 8.88 2.28 11.93
N ASN A 326 8.00 3.28 12.05
CA ASN A 326 6.81 3.23 12.90
C ASN A 326 5.88 2.09 12.50
N ILE A 327 5.51 2.01 11.21
CA ILE A 327 4.59 0.97 10.74
C ILE A 327 5.24 -0.41 10.81
N LYS A 328 6.51 -0.55 10.44
CA LYS A 328 7.25 -1.82 10.58
C LYS A 328 7.25 -2.31 12.03
N GLN A 329 7.48 -1.41 12.99
CA GLN A 329 7.44 -1.74 14.41
C GLN A 329 6.03 -2.16 14.86
N GLN A 330 4.98 -1.44 14.45
CA GLN A 330 3.58 -1.79 14.77
C GLN A 330 3.19 -3.17 14.22
N LEU A 331 3.66 -3.53 13.02
CA LEU A 331 3.42 -4.83 12.41
C LEU A 331 4.19 -5.96 13.11
N LEU A 332 5.51 -5.82 13.25
CA LEU A 332 6.36 -6.93 13.69
C LEU A 332 6.32 -7.15 15.21
N SER A 333 6.08 -6.10 16.01
CA SER A 333 6.06 -6.23 17.48
C SER A 333 5.02 -7.21 18.02
N GLN A 334 3.95 -7.46 17.26
CA GLN A 334 2.91 -8.43 17.60
C GLN A 334 3.42 -9.87 17.68
N VAL A 335 4.53 -10.18 16.98
CA VAL A 335 5.09 -11.54 16.93
C VAL A 335 6.46 -11.67 17.58
N LEU A 336 7.15 -10.55 17.90
CA LEU A 336 8.52 -10.54 18.43
C LEU A 336 8.73 -11.35 19.73
N GLY A 337 7.68 -11.57 20.53
CA GLY A 337 7.73 -12.36 21.76
C GLY A 337 7.62 -13.89 21.58
N ALA A 338 7.49 -14.38 20.35
CA ALA A 338 7.17 -15.78 20.05
C ALA A 338 8.23 -16.40 19.11
N PRO A 339 9.42 -16.81 19.62
CA PRO A 339 10.61 -17.12 18.82
C PRO A 339 10.40 -18.25 17.81
N VAL A 340 9.50 -19.18 18.11
CA VAL A 340 9.10 -20.27 17.24
C VAL A 340 7.59 -20.19 17.02
N GLY A 341 7.20 -20.20 15.76
CA GLY A 341 5.82 -20.30 15.31
C GLY A 341 5.52 -21.63 14.63
N LYS A 342 4.27 -21.77 14.20
CA LYS A 342 3.77 -22.92 13.45
C LYS A 342 3.27 -22.46 12.09
N ALA A 343 3.99 -22.82 11.04
CA ALA A 343 3.60 -22.58 9.66
C ALA A 343 2.67 -23.68 9.16
N MET A 344 1.61 -23.30 8.45
CA MET A 344 0.68 -24.19 7.76
C MET A 344 0.49 -23.74 6.33
N ASP A 345 0.44 -24.69 5.40
CA ASP A 345 0.10 -24.39 4.00
C ASP A 345 -1.23 -25.05 3.65
N PHE A 346 -2.12 -24.29 3.02
CA PHE A 346 -3.44 -24.74 2.58
C PHE A 346 -3.54 -24.60 1.07
N VAL A 347 -3.85 -25.72 0.39
CA VAL A 347 -4.22 -25.66 -1.02
C VAL A 347 -5.69 -25.28 -1.12
N ILE A 348 -5.97 -24.22 -1.87
CA ILE A 348 -7.31 -23.70 -2.05
C ILE A 348 -7.89 -24.08 -3.41
N SER A 349 -9.19 -24.35 -3.49
CA SER A 349 -9.84 -24.77 -4.72
C SER A 349 -11.29 -24.31 -4.78
N ARG A 350 -11.78 -24.02 -5.99
CA ARG A 350 -13.20 -24.14 -6.32
C ARG A 350 -13.55 -25.59 -6.60
N GLU A 351 -14.75 -25.98 -6.22
CA GLU A 351 -15.35 -27.27 -6.52
C GLU A 351 -16.40 -27.11 -7.63
N PHE A 352 -16.47 -28.09 -8.52
CA PHE A 352 -17.39 -28.13 -9.66
C PHE A 352 -18.23 -29.40 -9.62
#